data_AF-A0A2V6EYS6-F1
#
_entry.id   AF-A0A2V6EYS6-F1
#
_cell.length_a   1.000
_cell.length_b   1.000
_cell.length_c   1.000
_cell.angle_alpha   90.00
_cell.angle_beta   90.00
_cell.angle_gamma   90.00
#
_symmetry.space_group_name_H-M   'P 1'
#
loop_
_entity.id
_entity.type
_entity.pdbx_description
1 polymer ?
#
loop_
_entity_poly.entity_id
_entity_poly.type
_entity_poly.pdbx_seq_one_letter_code
_entity_poly.pdbx_strand_id
1 'polypeptide(L)'
;MNMKMHNQGARFALACLLLIFGIAWASPAQANPPSGRGAVSPAQAGVTYSGRAFAAFVNVPTLGVGPTTVSDTGELPPSGGFQSADFATVGAPGVLNASLLVASTSGANGVASSRASLADLVVLPGNAAQVTASFIQAESEATCNGVRGSTEVANATFGGQAIAVDPFAPNQTFVIPNPIGGPPVATLIINEQTTSSGNGTQDITVNAVHLTLATGDEVILASAHSDVQGCPGCPPTPPCFDFMTGGGWINVGNSKANFGFNAGYKPNSSTPEIHFNYIDHNSGMQMKATSISVYRTGDTATTRHMEGNAEINGVSGFTYSIDAADNGEPGQNTDTLKISLSNGYSAGGTLGGGNIQLHKPCP
;
A
#
# COMPACT_ATOMS: atom_id res chain seq x y z
N MET A 1 -4.12 -65.17 -11.70
CA MET A 1 -5.56 -65.25 -11.37
C MET A 1 -6.31 -64.26 -12.25
N ASN A 2 -7.05 -64.81 -13.21
CA ASN A 2 -8.18 -64.32 -14.01
C ASN A 2 -8.50 -62.81 -14.11
N MET A 3 -8.42 -62.29 -15.36
CA MET A 3 -9.49 -61.68 -16.18
C MET A 3 -10.68 -61.05 -15.43
N LYS A 4 -11.21 -59.87 -15.79
CA LYS A 4 -11.71 -59.54 -17.15
C LYS A 4 -12.17 -58.06 -17.18
N MET A 5 -11.93 -57.37 -18.30
CA MET A 5 -12.71 -56.19 -18.72
C MET A 5 -14.18 -56.58 -18.92
N HIS A 6 -15.11 -55.64 -18.67
CA HIS A 6 -16.17 -55.32 -19.62
C HIS A 6 -16.81 -53.95 -19.34
N ASN A 7 -16.67 -53.09 -20.35
CA ASN A 7 -17.43 -51.88 -20.64
C ASN A 7 -18.86 -52.29 -21.10
N GLN A 8 -19.93 -51.60 -20.68
CA GLN A 8 -21.16 -51.37 -21.48
C GLN A 8 -22.01 -50.25 -20.85
N GLY A 9 -22.46 -49.32 -21.68
CA GLY A 9 -23.41 -48.25 -21.33
C GLY A 9 -24.87 -48.55 -21.72
N ALA A 10 -25.65 -47.47 -21.81
CA ALA A 10 -27.07 -47.32 -22.23
C ALA A 10 -28.05 -47.19 -21.04
N ARG A 11 -28.59 -45.98 -20.75
CA ARG A 11 -29.68 -45.19 -21.39
C ARG A 11 -31.07 -45.45 -20.77
N PHE A 12 -31.65 -44.35 -20.25
CA PHE A 12 -33.07 -43.91 -20.17
C PHE A 12 -34.19 -44.90 -19.80
N ALA A 13 -34.95 -44.56 -18.74
CA ALA A 13 -36.42 -44.62 -18.76
C ALA A 13 -37.05 -43.70 -17.69
N LEU A 14 -38.07 -42.95 -18.13
CA LEU A 14 -38.93 -42.02 -17.40
C LEU A 14 -40.13 -42.79 -16.83
N ALA A 15 -40.58 -42.51 -15.60
CA ALA A 15 -41.93 -42.89 -15.17
C ALA A 15 -42.48 -41.96 -14.08
N CYS A 16 -43.54 -41.24 -14.45
CA CYS A 16 -44.42 -40.45 -13.59
C CYS A 16 -45.16 -41.34 -12.57
N LEU A 17 -45.44 -40.80 -11.38
CA LEU A 17 -46.60 -41.19 -10.59
C LEU A 17 -47.29 -39.95 -10.00
N LEU A 18 -48.46 -39.65 -10.56
CA LEU A 18 -49.46 -38.73 -10.02
C LEU A 18 -50.48 -39.55 -9.23
N LEU A 19 -50.87 -39.07 -8.05
CA LEU A 19 -52.15 -39.43 -7.41
C LEU A 19 -52.73 -38.18 -6.71
N ILE A 20 -53.99 -37.92 -7.02
CA ILE A 20 -54.81 -36.76 -6.65
C ILE A 20 -56.07 -37.27 -5.93
N PHE A 21 -56.70 -36.38 -5.15
CA PHE A 21 -58.06 -36.33 -4.56
C PHE A 21 -58.14 -36.61 -3.05
N GLY A 22 -58.78 -35.79 -2.20
CA GLY A 22 -59.51 -34.53 -2.42
C GLY A 22 -60.23 -34.01 -1.15
N ILE A 23 -60.38 -32.67 -1.10
CA ILE A 23 -61.52 -31.83 -0.65
C ILE A 23 -61.96 -31.82 0.84
N ALA A 24 -61.84 -30.64 1.48
CA ALA A 24 -62.93 -30.00 2.24
C ALA A 24 -62.74 -28.47 2.29
N TRP A 25 -63.82 -27.74 2.02
CA TRP A 25 -63.92 -26.28 1.89
C TRP A 25 -64.10 -25.58 3.24
N ALA A 26 -63.44 -24.42 3.43
CA ALA A 26 -63.96 -23.33 4.25
C ALA A 26 -63.30 -21.99 3.86
N SER A 27 -64.14 -21.00 3.56
CA SER A 27 -63.85 -19.55 3.58
C SER A 27 -65.23 -18.88 3.72
N PRO A 28 -65.38 -17.70 4.37
CA PRO A 28 -64.41 -16.60 4.36
C PRO A 28 -64.22 -15.87 5.71
N ALA A 29 -63.10 -15.15 5.83
CA ALA A 29 -63.03 -13.94 6.63
C ALA A 29 -62.08 -12.94 5.95
N GLN A 30 -62.66 -11.90 5.37
CA GLN A 30 -61.94 -10.69 4.96
C GLN A 30 -61.33 -10.05 6.20
N ALA A 31 -60.01 -10.12 6.33
CA ALA A 31 -59.25 -9.18 7.13
C ALA A 31 -58.78 -8.04 6.20
N ASN A 32 -59.12 -6.81 6.55
CA ASN A 32 -58.64 -5.61 5.87
C ASN A 32 -57.11 -5.63 5.71
N PRO A 33 -56.56 -5.22 4.57
CA PRO A 33 -55.12 -5.09 4.42
C PRO A 33 -54.63 -3.99 5.38
N PRO A 34 -53.62 -4.23 6.24
CA PRO A 34 -52.89 -3.14 6.83
C PRO A 34 -52.22 -2.40 5.68
N SER A 35 -52.41 -1.08 5.63
CA SER A 35 -51.72 -0.13 4.78
C SER A 35 -50.23 -0.08 5.14
N GLY A 36 -49.54 -1.18 4.89
CA GLY A 36 -48.09 -1.31 4.98
C GLY A 36 -47.48 -1.11 3.61
N ARG A 37 -47.45 0.13 3.10
CA ARG A 37 -46.34 0.52 2.22
C ARG A 37 -45.11 0.67 3.10
N GLY A 38 -44.58 -0.46 3.56
CA GLY A 38 -43.17 -0.53 3.89
C GLY A 38 -42.46 -0.31 2.57
N ALA A 39 -41.92 0.88 2.39
CA ALA A 39 -40.89 1.08 1.38
C ALA A 39 -39.85 -0.01 1.64
N VAL A 40 -39.71 -0.94 0.70
CA VAL A 40 -38.53 -1.79 0.68
C VAL A 40 -37.40 -0.80 0.43
N SER A 41 -36.69 -0.40 1.48
CA SER A 41 -35.44 0.32 1.32
C SER A 41 -34.61 -0.48 0.32
N PRO A 42 -34.12 0.12 -0.77
CA PRO A 42 -33.19 -0.61 -1.64
C PRO A 42 -32.07 -1.13 -0.74
N ALA A 43 -31.70 -2.40 -0.90
CA ALA A 43 -30.55 -2.97 -0.22
C ALA A 43 -29.39 -2.01 -0.44
N GLN A 44 -28.96 -1.33 0.62
CA GLN A 44 -27.86 -0.39 0.55
C GLN A 44 -26.65 -1.25 0.20
N ALA A 45 -26.16 -1.14 -1.05
CA ALA A 45 -24.91 -1.76 -1.43
C ALA A 45 -23.87 -1.26 -0.43
N GLY A 46 -23.33 -2.17 0.38
CA GLY A 46 -22.30 -1.81 1.35
C GLY A 46 -21.11 -1.22 0.62
N VAL A 47 -20.48 -0.21 1.20
CA VAL A 47 -19.22 0.33 0.68
C VAL A 47 -18.19 -0.80 0.65
N THR A 48 -17.58 -1.02 -0.51
CA THR A 48 -16.46 -1.95 -0.68
C THR A 48 -15.17 -1.19 -0.94
N TYR A 49 -14.06 -1.83 -0.58
CA TYR A 49 -12.72 -1.28 -0.72
C TYR A 49 -11.85 -2.21 -1.56
N SER A 50 -10.96 -1.63 -2.33
CA SER A 50 -9.82 -2.31 -2.93
C SER A 50 -8.59 -1.45 -2.70
N GLY A 51 -7.43 -2.07 -2.82
CA GLY A 51 -6.17 -1.41 -2.62
C GLY A 51 -5.03 -2.40 -2.70
N ARG A 52 -3.92 -1.94 -3.24
CA ARG A 52 -2.68 -2.73 -3.29
C ARG A 52 -1.52 -1.76 -3.33
N ALA A 53 -0.47 -2.08 -2.60
CA ALA A 53 0.78 -1.35 -2.66
C ALA A 53 1.93 -2.32 -2.86
N PHE A 54 2.91 -1.93 -3.67
CA PHE A 54 4.14 -2.68 -3.81
C PHE A 54 5.34 -1.74 -3.97
N ALA A 55 6.48 -2.15 -3.43
CA ALA A 55 7.68 -1.34 -3.54
C ALA A 55 8.28 -1.42 -4.96
N ALA A 56 8.31 -2.59 -5.59
CA ALA A 56 8.84 -2.71 -6.94
C ALA A 56 8.09 -3.76 -7.77
N PHE A 57 7.81 -3.43 -9.01
CA PHE A 57 7.50 -4.36 -10.09
C PHE A 57 8.63 -4.26 -11.12
N VAL A 58 9.19 -5.41 -11.48
CA VAL A 58 10.32 -5.51 -12.41
C VAL A 58 9.97 -6.50 -13.51
N ASN A 59 9.97 -6.04 -14.76
CA ASN A 59 9.76 -6.85 -15.96
C ASN A 59 10.77 -6.42 -17.04
N VAL A 60 11.97 -7.01 -16.99
CA VAL A 60 13.09 -6.70 -17.88
C VAL A 60 13.56 -7.99 -18.58
N PRO A 61 12.74 -8.54 -19.49
CA PRO A 61 13.05 -9.77 -20.21
C PRO A 61 14.36 -9.70 -21.02
N THR A 62 14.80 -8.51 -21.45
CA THR A 62 16.10 -8.36 -22.12
C THR A 62 17.30 -8.73 -21.25
N LEU A 63 17.14 -8.69 -19.93
CA LEU A 63 18.12 -9.13 -18.93
C LEU A 63 17.71 -10.45 -18.24
N GLY A 64 16.64 -11.10 -18.70
CA GLY A 64 16.14 -12.36 -18.14
C GLY A 64 15.49 -12.23 -16.75
N VAL A 65 15.01 -11.03 -16.38
CA VAL A 65 14.44 -10.74 -15.06
C VAL A 65 12.96 -10.39 -15.18
N GLY A 66 12.14 -10.97 -14.31
CA GLY A 66 10.71 -10.66 -14.22
C GLY A 66 9.79 -11.46 -15.15
N PRO A 67 8.47 -11.23 -15.08
CA PRO A 67 7.80 -10.28 -14.21
C PRO A 67 7.86 -10.72 -12.74
N THR A 68 8.22 -9.81 -11.84
CA THR A 68 8.25 -10.06 -10.40
C THR A 68 7.82 -8.81 -9.62
N THR A 69 7.12 -9.01 -8.51
CA THR A 69 6.72 -7.93 -7.59
C THR A 69 7.39 -8.17 -6.24
N VAL A 70 7.89 -7.10 -5.62
CA VAL A 70 8.64 -7.11 -4.37
C VAL A 70 7.96 -6.22 -3.35
N SER A 71 7.91 -6.70 -2.10
CA SER A 71 7.24 -6.03 -0.99
C SER A 71 5.81 -5.64 -1.35
N ASP A 72 5.04 -6.64 -1.78
CA ASP A 72 3.68 -6.51 -2.26
C ASP A 72 2.70 -6.83 -1.14
N THR A 73 1.78 -5.92 -0.85
CA THR A 73 0.74 -6.16 0.14
C THR A 73 -0.19 -7.29 -0.28
N GLY A 74 -0.39 -7.49 -1.59
CA GLY A 74 -1.55 -8.18 -2.13
C GLY A 74 -2.78 -7.26 -2.17
N GLU A 75 -3.88 -7.79 -2.71
CA GLU A 75 -5.15 -7.06 -2.82
C GLU A 75 -5.84 -6.98 -1.44
N LEU A 76 -6.29 -5.78 -1.09
CA LEU A 76 -7.13 -5.53 0.06
C LEU A 76 -8.50 -6.24 -0.13
N PRO A 77 -9.06 -6.89 0.90
CA PRO A 77 -10.35 -7.54 0.76
C PRO A 77 -11.46 -6.50 0.55
N PRO A 78 -12.56 -6.84 -0.16
CA PRO A 78 -13.70 -5.94 -0.36
C PRO A 78 -14.35 -5.41 0.93
N SER A 79 -14.20 -6.14 2.05
CA SER A 79 -14.64 -5.69 3.38
C SER A 79 -13.76 -4.58 3.97
N GLY A 80 -12.66 -4.23 3.32
CA GLY A 80 -11.61 -3.40 3.86
C GLY A 80 -10.67 -4.20 4.76
N GLY A 81 -10.00 -3.49 5.67
CA GLY A 81 -8.97 -4.02 6.54
C GLY A 81 -7.65 -3.29 6.34
N PHE A 82 -6.55 -3.98 6.63
CA PHE A 82 -5.19 -3.49 6.44
C PHE A 82 -4.28 -4.64 6.05
N GLN A 83 -3.41 -4.40 5.08
CA GLN A 83 -2.33 -5.30 4.69
C GLN A 83 -1.02 -4.52 4.56
N SER A 84 0.09 -5.18 4.86
CA SER A 84 1.43 -4.61 4.75
C SER A 84 2.43 -5.65 4.28
N ALA A 85 3.50 -5.17 3.66
CA ALA A 85 4.66 -5.95 3.28
C ALA A 85 5.91 -5.11 3.47
N ASP A 86 6.99 -5.74 3.93
CA ASP A 86 8.25 -5.07 4.16
C ASP A 86 9.46 -5.97 3.88
N PHE A 87 10.54 -5.37 3.38
CA PHE A 87 11.85 -5.99 3.21
C PHE A 87 12.97 -5.00 3.54
N ALA A 88 13.95 -5.43 4.32
CA ALA A 88 15.10 -4.60 4.67
C ALA A 88 16.01 -4.31 3.46
N THR A 89 16.24 -5.30 2.59
CA THR A 89 17.04 -5.11 1.38
C THR A 89 16.61 -6.14 0.34
N VAL A 90 16.31 -5.68 -0.88
CA VAL A 90 16.05 -6.57 -2.01
C VAL A 90 16.74 -6.01 -3.25
N GLY A 91 17.34 -6.91 -4.02
CA GLY A 91 17.77 -6.60 -5.38
C GLY A 91 17.22 -7.63 -6.36
N ALA A 92 16.83 -7.16 -7.55
CA ALA A 92 16.73 -8.00 -8.72
C ALA A 92 18.11 -7.94 -9.41
N PRO A 93 18.93 -9.02 -9.39
CA PRO A 93 20.32 -8.95 -9.83
C PRO A 93 20.46 -8.32 -11.22
N GLY A 94 21.30 -7.29 -11.32
CA GLY A 94 21.55 -6.56 -12.57
C GLY A 94 20.47 -5.56 -12.98
N VAL A 95 19.35 -5.47 -12.27
CA VAL A 95 18.22 -4.59 -12.64
C VAL A 95 17.85 -3.59 -11.54
N LEU A 96 17.74 -4.03 -10.29
CA LEU A 96 17.28 -3.16 -9.19
C LEU A 96 18.14 -3.42 -7.97
N ASN A 97 18.69 -2.36 -7.38
CA ASN A 97 19.20 -2.34 -6.02
C ASN A 97 18.41 -1.30 -5.23
N ALA A 98 17.80 -1.71 -4.12
CA ALA A 98 17.12 -0.81 -3.21
C ALA A 98 17.15 -1.36 -1.78
N SER A 99 17.00 -0.47 -0.81
CA SER A 99 16.88 -0.81 0.60
C SER A 99 15.54 -0.34 1.15
N LEU A 100 15.11 -0.96 2.25
CA LEU A 100 13.93 -0.59 3.02
C LEU A 100 12.68 -0.44 2.14
N LEU A 101 12.27 -1.54 1.53
CA LEU A 101 11.07 -1.60 0.72
C LEU A 101 9.90 -1.81 1.68
N VAL A 102 8.98 -0.85 1.76
CA VAL A 102 7.81 -0.93 2.65
C VAL A 102 6.57 -0.55 1.86
N ALA A 103 5.53 -1.36 2.00
CA ALA A 103 4.23 -1.13 1.37
C ALA A 103 3.09 -1.44 2.35
N SER A 104 2.01 -0.68 2.22
CA SER A 104 0.80 -0.87 3.02
C SER A 104 -0.44 -0.41 2.27
N THR A 105 -1.57 -1.07 2.54
CA THR A 105 -2.88 -0.69 2.04
C THR A 105 -3.92 -0.88 3.13
N SER A 106 -4.94 -0.02 3.14
CA SER A 106 -6.01 -0.02 4.11
C SER A 106 -7.32 0.43 3.49
N GLY A 107 -8.43 -0.04 4.05
CA GLY A 107 -9.76 0.37 3.64
C GLY A 107 -10.74 0.25 4.78
N ALA A 108 -11.39 1.36 5.13
CA ALA A 108 -12.49 1.38 6.07
C ALA A 108 -13.24 2.71 6.00
N ASN A 109 -14.52 2.66 6.31
CA ASN A 109 -15.37 3.83 6.52
C ASN A 109 -15.40 4.83 5.37
N GLY A 110 -15.52 4.31 4.14
CA GLY A 110 -15.56 5.13 2.93
C GLY A 110 -14.21 5.72 2.51
N VAL A 111 -13.10 5.24 3.09
CA VAL A 111 -11.74 5.62 2.68
C VAL A 111 -10.92 4.36 2.43
N ALA A 112 -10.26 4.29 1.29
CA ALA A 112 -9.15 3.39 1.01
C ALA A 112 -7.87 4.22 0.85
N SER A 113 -6.77 3.75 1.41
CA SER A 113 -5.47 4.42 1.33
C SER A 113 -4.35 3.40 1.21
N SER A 114 -3.41 3.68 0.33
CA SER A 114 -2.25 2.86 0.04
C SER A 114 -0.98 3.70 -0.02
N ARG A 115 0.13 3.11 0.39
CA ARG A 115 1.45 3.73 0.38
C ARG A 115 2.53 2.70 0.07
N ALA A 116 3.53 3.11 -0.70
CA ALA A 116 4.77 2.36 -0.88
C ALA A 116 5.96 3.31 -0.83
N SER A 117 7.07 2.86 -0.24
CA SER A 117 8.31 3.63 -0.14
C SER A 117 9.53 2.72 -0.25
N LEU A 118 10.64 3.30 -0.72
CA LEU A 118 11.94 2.64 -0.82
C LEU A 118 13.09 3.64 -0.81
N ALA A 119 14.25 3.18 -0.36
CA ALA A 119 15.45 3.98 -0.17
C ALA A 119 16.63 3.46 -1.01
N ASP A 120 17.59 4.34 -1.27
CA ASP A 120 18.85 4.02 -1.97
C ASP A 120 18.64 3.25 -3.27
N LEU A 121 17.80 3.84 -4.12
CA LEU A 121 17.38 3.26 -5.37
C LEU A 121 18.49 3.37 -6.42
N VAL A 122 18.78 2.25 -7.07
CA VAL A 122 19.49 2.18 -8.36
C VAL A 122 18.78 1.19 -9.28
N VAL A 123 18.24 1.69 -10.39
CA VAL A 123 17.65 0.90 -11.48
C VAL A 123 18.63 0.83 -12.64
N LEU A 124 18.78 -0.35 -13.24
CA LEU A 124 19.68 -0.65 -14.35
C LEU A 124 21.13 -0.13 -14.10
N PRO A 125 21.82 -0.65 -13.07
CA PRO A 125 23.16 -0.19 -12.70
C PRO A 125 24.14 -0.22 -13.88
N GLY A 126 24.72 0.93 -14.22
CA GLY A 126 25.68 1.08 -15.31
C GLY A 126 25.07 1.20 -16.72
N ASN A 127 23.74 1.16 -16.84
CA ASN A 127 23.04 1.37 -18.11
C ASN A 127 22.88 2.87 -18.43
N ALA A 128 22.79 3.21 -19.73
CA ALA A 128 22.50 4.57 -20.17
C ALA A 128 21.14 5.11 -19.68
N ALA A 129 20.18 4.24 -19.40
CA ALA A 129 18.87 4.56 -18.83
C ALA A 129 18.79 4.37 -17.31
N GLN A 130 19.93 4.37 -16.61
CA GLN A 130 19.97 4.25 -15.16
C GLN A 130 19.09 5.32 -14.48
N VAL A 131 18.33 4.88 -13.47
CA VAL A 131 17.61 5.77 -12.55
C VAL A 131 18.23 5.60 -11.17
N THR A 132 18.51 6.70 -10.48
CA THR A 132 18.85 6.65 -9.05
C THR A 132 17.97 7.60 -8.27
N ALA A 133 17.74 7.31 -6.99
CA ALA A 133 17.11 8.23 -6.04
C ALA A 133 17.50 7.85 -4.62
N SER A 134 17.61 8.85 -3.74
CA SER A 134 17.96 8.61 -2.34
C SER A 134 16.77 8.10 -1.50
N PHE A 135 15.55 8.46 -1.90
CA PHE A 135 14.29 8.03 -1.32
C PHE A 135 13.17 8.30 -2.34
N ILE A 136 12.22 7.37 -2.46
CA ILE A 136 10.95 7.63 -3.14
C ILE A 136 9.78 7.08 -2.33
N GLN A 137 8.64 7.75 -2.44
CA GLN A 137 7.38 7.32 -1.86
C GLN A 137 6.21 7.66 -2.79
N ALA A 138 5.22 6.79 -2.84
CA ALA A 138 3.91 7.08 -3.41
C ALA A 138 2.82 6.86 -2.37
N GLU A 139 1.78 7.69 -2.47
CA GLU A 139 0.57 7.60 -1.67
C GLU A 139 -0.65 7.80 -2.56
N SER A 140 -1.66 6.97 -2.33
CA SER A 140 -2.97 7.13 -2.93
C SER A 140 -4.04 7.05 -1.85
N GLU A 141 -5.07 7.87 -2.01
CA GLU A 141 -6.28 7.86 -1.19
C GLU A 141 -7.49 7.94 -2.10
N ALA A 142 -8.43 7.02 -1.91
CA ALA A 142 -9.75 7.07 -2.49
C ALA A 142 -10.79 7.23 -1.40
N THR A 143 -11.66 8.22 -1.56
CA THR A 143 -12.81 8.46 -0.67
C THR A 143 -14.09 8.47 -1.50
N CYS A 144 -15.24 8.38 -0.86
CA CYS A 144 -16.51 8.57 -1.57
C CYS A 144 -16.69 9.96 -2.22
N ASN A 145 -15.86 10.95 -1.89
CA ASN A 145 -15.95 12.31 -2.46
C ASN A 145 -14.90 12.59 -3.54
N GLY A 146 -14.01 11.63 -3.81
CA GLY A 146 -12.94 11.78 -4.78
C GLY A 146 -11.65 11.13 -4.31
N VAL A 147 -10.60 11.32 -5.11
CA VAL A 147 -9.30 10.71 -4.93
C VAL A 147 -8.21 11.76 -4.77
N ARG A 148 -7.12 11.40 -4.09
CA ARG A 148 -5.89 12.19 -3.99
C ARG A 148 -4.69 11.28 -4.13
N GLY A 149 -3.70 11.74 -4.89
CA GLY A 149 -2.43 11.05 -5.06
C GLY A 149 -1.27 12.01 -4.87
N SER A 150 -0.16 11.51 -4.33
CA SER A 150 1.07 12.28 -4.22
C SER A 150 2.30 11.38 -4.18
N THR A 151 3.44 11.95 -4.52
CA THR A 151 4.73 11.27 -4.44
C THR A 151 5.78 12.20 -3.86
N GLU A 152 6.80 11.60 -3.26
CA GLU A 152 8.04 12.28 -2.91
C GLU A 152 9.19 11.56 -3.60
N VAL A 153 10.11 12.32 -4.19
CA VAL A 153 11.28 11.81 -4.90
C VAL A 153 12.48 12.68 -4.56
N ALA A 154 13.42 12.13 -3.80
CA ALA A 154 14.59 12.86 -3.31
C ALA A 154 15.87 12.50 -4.08
N ASN A 155 16.56 13.53 -4.60
CA ASN A 155 17.84 13.42 -5.30
C ASN A 155 17.82 12.44 -6.49
N ALA A 156 16.77 12.51 -7.31
CA ALA A 156 16.66 11.60 -8.43
C ALA A 156 17.57 12.00 -9.62
N THR A 157 18.10 10.98 -10.28
CA THR A 157 18.81 11.12 -11.55
C THR A 157 18.26 10.14 -12.59
N PHE A 158 18.33 10.53 -13.86
CA PHE A 158 17.96 9.71 -15.00
C PHE A 158 18.98 9.86 -16.11
N GLY A 159 19.56 8.75 -16.57
CA GLY A 159 20.63 8.76 -17.57
C GLY A 159 21.85 9.58 -17.16
N GLY A 160 22.16 9.60 -15.86
CA GLY A 160 23.26 10.36 -15.28
C GLY A 160 23.00 11.86 -15.11
N GLN A 161 21.81 12.36 -15.47
CA GLN A 161 21.41 13.75 -15.25
C GLN A 161 20.47 13.87 -14.05
N ALA A 162 20.67 14.89 -13.22
CA ALA A 162 19.71 15.20 -12.15
C ALA A 162 18.37 15.62 -12.77
N ILE A 163 17.27 15.08 -12.24
CA ILE A 163 15.92 15.49 -12.64
C ILE A 163 15.35 16.47 -11.61
N ALA A 164 14.79 17.58 -12.09
CA ALA A 164 14.05 18.51 -11.25
C ALA A 164 12.60 18.06 -11.18
N VAL A 165 12.22 17.46 -10.05
CA VAL A 165 10.84 17.00 -9.80
C VAL A 165 10.04 18.17 -9.23
N ASP A 166 8.94 18.53 -9.90
CA ASP A 166 7.93 19.42 -9.34
C ASP A 166 7.08 18.64 -8.32
N PRO A 167 7.06 19.03 -7.04
CA PRO A 167 6.30 18.28 -6.02
C PRO A 167 4.77 18.37 -6.21
N PHE A 168 4.26 19.24 -7.07
CA PHE A 168 2.82 19.47 -7.25
C PHE A 168 2.28 18.97 -8.58
N ALA A 169 3.14 18.63 -9.54
CA ALA A 169 2.72 18.18 -10.86
C ALA A 169 2.64 16.64 -10.94
N PRO A 170 1.47 16.05 -11.27
CA PRO A 170 1.40 14.64 -11.63
C PRO A 170 1.90 14.40 -13.06
N ASN A 171 2.23 13.15 -13.38
CA ASN A 171 2.56 12.65 -14.71
C ASN A 171 3.74 13.36 -15.39
N GLN A 172 4.79 13.70 -14.62
CA GLN A 172 5.97 14.37 -15.15
C GLN A 172 6.79 13.40 -15.99
N THR A 173 6.99 13.72 -17.27
CA THR A 173 7.66 12.85 -18.23
C THR A 173 9.07 13.35 -18.54
N PHE A 174 10.06 12.48 -18.36
CA PHE A 174 11.45 12.68 -18.75
C PHE A 174 11.82 11.61 -19.77
N VAL A 175 12.63 11.97 -20.77
CA VAL A 175 13.00 11.03 -21.84
C VAL A 175 14.49 11.07 -22.11
N ILE A 176 15.04 9.93 -22.49
CA ILE A 176 16.33 9.86 -23.17
C ILE A 176 16.04 9.83 -24.67
N PRO A 177 16.39 10.89 -25.43
CA PRO A 177 16.11 10.96 -26.84
C PRO A 177 16.81 9.86 -27.63
N ASN A 178 16.20 9.44 -28.73
CA ASN A 178 16.85 8.58 -29.69
C ASN A 178 17.72 9.42 -30.65
N PRO A 179 19.05 9.22 -30.68
CA PRO A 179 19.97 10.05 -31.47
C PRO A 179 19.76 9.92 -32.98
N ILE A 180 19.10 8.86 -33.46
CA ILE A 180 18.80 8.66 -34.88
C ILE A 180 17.36 9.03 -35.26
N GLY A 181 16.60 9.63 -34.33
CA GLY A 181 15.18 9.94 -34.49
C GLY A 181 14.26 8.74 -34.20
N GLY A 182 12.97 9.02 -33.99
CA GLY A 182 11.96 8.02 -33.58
C GLY A 182 11.59 8.11 -32.09
N PRO A 183 10.92 7.07 -31.54
CA PRO A 183 10.56 7.02 -30.13
C PRO A 183 11.80 7.12 -29.22
N PRO A 184 11.67 7.69 -28.01
CA PRO A 184 12.78 7.78 -27.05
C PRO A 184 13.29 6.40 -26.67
N VAL A 185 14.59 6.29 -26.34
CA VAL A 185 15.19 5.00 -25.93
C VAL A 185 14.74 4.59 -24.53
N ALA A 186 14.36 5.56 -23.70
CA ALA A 186 13.79 5.36 -22.38
C ALA A 186 12.87 6.54 -22.03
N THR A 187 11.77 6.22 -21.36
CA THR A 187 10.81 7.17 -20.80
C THR A 187 10.71 6.92 -19.30
N LEU A 188 10.83 7.97 -18.51
CA LEU A 188 10.66 7.97 -17.07
C LEU A 188 9.49 8.87 -16.73
N ILE A 189 8.46 8.33 -16.08
CA ILE A 189 7.34 9.09 -15.55
C ILE A 189 7.49 9.15 -14.03
N ILE A 190 7.50 10.37 -13.49
CA ILE A 190 7.49 10.65 -12.06
C ILE A 190 6.10 11.11 -11.66
N ASN A 191 5.65 10.65 -10.49
CA ASN A 191 4.31 10.95 -9.99
C ASN A 191 3.23 10.54 -11.00
N GLU A 192 3.35 9.35 -11.58
CA GLU A 192 2.35 8.86 -12.52
C GLU A 192 1.05 8.60 -11.75
N GLN A 193 0.00 9.35 -12.10
CA GLN A 193 -1.32 9.21 -11.50
C GLN A 193 -2.34 8.86 -12.57
N THR A 194 -2.98 7.72 -12.40
CA THR A 194 -4.16 7.30 -13.16
C THR A 194 -5.35 7.26 -12.23
N THR A 195 -6.44 7.90 -12.65
CA THR A 195 -7.68 7.98 -11.86
C THR A 195 -8.84 7.51 -12.68
N SER A 196 -9.74 6.73 -12.09
CA SER A 196 -11.03 6.43 -12.68
C SER A 196 -12.15 6.77 -11.69
N SER A 197 -13.16 7.51 -12.17
CA SER A 197 -14.29 7.95 -11.35
C SER A 197 -15.59 7.80 -12.13
N GLY A 198 -16.59 7.17 -11.54
CA GLY A 198 -17.89 6.96 -12.17
C GLY A 198 -18.63 5.74 -11.63
N ASN A 199 -19.95 5.68 -11.80
CA ASN A 199 -20.80 4.55 -11.35
C ASN A 199 -20.65 4.19 -9.86
N GLY A 200 -20.33 5.16 -9.00
CA GLY A 200 -20.12 4.95 -7.57
C GLY A 200 -18.75 4.37 -7.21
N THR A 201 -17.80 4.36 -8.16
CA THR A 201 -16.39 4.00 -7.94
C THR A 201 -15.51 5.25 -7.96
N GLN A 202 -14.56 5.30 -7.03
CA GLN A 202 -13.46 6.26 -6.97
C GLN A 202 -12.18 5.45 -6.88
N ASP A 203 -11.31 5.60 -7.85
CA ASP A 203 -10.13 4.78 -8.04
C ASP A 203 -8.93 5.65 -8.43
N ILE A 204 -7.78 5.34 -7.84
CA ILE A 204 -6.52 5.99 -8.13
C ILE A 204 -5.36 5.02 -7.99
N THR A 205 -4.45 5.07 -8.95
CA THR A 205 -3.13 4.43 -8.86
C THR A 205 -2.06 5.51 -8.99
N VAL A 206 -1.10 5.49 -8.07
CA VAL A 206 0.05 6.39 -8.05
C VAL A 206 1.33 5.57 -8.10
N ASN A 207 2.18 5.85 -9.09
CA ASN A 207 3.54 5.31 -9.15
C ASN A 207 4.53 6.46 -8.94
N ALA A 208 5.44 6.30 -7.97
CA ALA A 208 6.50 7.31 -7.76
C ALA A 208 7.43 7.39 -8.96
N VAL A 209 7.83 6.22 -9.48
CA VAL A 209 8.71 6.08 -10.63
C VAL A 209 8.15 4.98 -11.55
N HIS A 210 7.97 5.31 -12.82
CA HIS A 210 7.66 4.36 -13.87
C HIS A 210 8.66 4.53 -15.02
N LEU A 211 9.54 3.54 -15.19
CA LEU A 211 10.53 3.50 -16.26
C LEU A 211 10.09 2.49 -17.34
N THR A 212 10.03 2.95 -18.59
CA THR A 212 9.80 2.10 -19.76
C THR A 212 10.95 2.29 -20.76
N LEU A 213 11.52 1.20 -21.24
CA LEU A 213 12.54 1.21 -22.30
C LEU A 213 11.89 1.00 -23.68
N ALA A 214 12.56 1.44 -24.74
CA ALA A 214 12.10 1.19 -26.12
C ALA A 214 11.98 -0.30 -26.48
N THR A 215 12.66 -1.17 -25.73
CA THR A 215 12.57 -2.64 -25.84
C THR A 215 11.25 -3.21 -25.31
N GLY A 216 10.49 -2.42 -24.55
CA GLY A 216 9.31 -2.87 -23.80
C GLY A 216 9.64 -3.36 -22.39
N ASP A 217 10.90 -3.26 -21.93
CA ASP A 217 11.23 -3.51 -20.53
C ASP A 217 10.62 -2.42 -19.63
N GLU A 218 10.16 -2.82 -18.46
CA GLU A 218 9.35 -1.99 -17.55
C GLU A 218 9.78 -2.19 -16.10
N VAL A 219 9.90 -1.07 -15.37
CA VAL A 219 10.14 -1.05 -13.93
C VAL A 219 9.21 0.00 -13.30
N ILE A 220 8.37 -0.43 -12.36
CA ILE A 220 7.49 0.45 -11.59
C ILE A 220 7.92 0.38 -10.13
N LEU A 221 8.13 1.53 -9.50
CA LEU A 221 8.62 1.62 -8.14
C LEU A 221 7.75 2.53 -7.29
N ALA A 222 7.56 2.10 -6.04
CA ALA A 222 6.60 2.64 -5.10
C ALA A 222 5.24 2.87 -5.77
N SER A 223 4.49 1.78 -5.95
CA SER A 223 3.12 1.82 -6.47
C SER A 223 2.12 1.75 -5.33
N ALA A 224 1.10 2.59 -5.39
CA ALA A 224 0.00 2.65 -4.43
C ALA A 224 -1.33 2.80 -5.17
N HIS A 225 -2.17 1.77 -5.11
CA HIS A 225 -3.52 1.74 -5.65
C HIS A 225 -4.55 1.79 -4.52
N SER A 226 -5.58 2.61 -4.66
CA SER A 226 -6.70 2.71 -3.72
C SER A 226 -8.03 2.86 -4.46
N ASP A 227 -9.03 2.11 -4.02
CA ASP A 227 -10.38 2.12 -4.59
C ASP A 227 -11.44 2.12 -3.48
N VAL A 228 -12.54 2.81 -3.77
CA VAL A 228 -13.79 2.69 -3.01
C VAL A 228 -14.95 2.58 -3.99
N GLN A 229 -15.85 1.62 -3.75
CA GLN A 229 -17.05 1.42 -4.55
C GLN A 229 -18.32 1.39 -3.68
N GLY A 230 -19.46 1.81 -4.26
CA GLY A 230 -20.79 1.62 -3.67
C GLY A 230 -21.33 2.80 -2.85
N CYS A 231 -20.91 4.04 -3.14
CA CYS A 231 -21.29 5.21 -2.35
C CYS A 231 -22.71 5.76 -2.70
N PRO A 232 -23.75 5.47 -1.90
CA PRO A 232 -24.59 6.55 -1.31
C PRO A 232 -24.99 6.30 0.16
N GLY A 233 -24.85 7.35 1.00
CA GLY A 233 -25.24 7.32 2.42
C GLY A 233 -24.24 6.61 3.33
N CYS A 234 -22.96 6.99 3.23
CA CYS A 234 -21.90 6.39 4.05
C CYS A 234 -22.24 6.43 5.53
N PRO A 235 -22.04 5.33 6.29
CA PRO A 235 -22.00 5.42 7.73
C PRO A 235 -20.96 6.48 8.13
N PRO A 236 -21.23 7.27 9.20
CA PRO A 236 -20.28 8.27 9.64
C PRO A 236 -18.91 7.62 9.86
N THR A 237 -17.86 8.28 9.39
CA THR A 237 -16.47 7.98 9.72
C THR A 237 -16.39 7.62 11.20
N PRO A 238 -15.71 6.54 11.62
CA PRO A 238 -15.44 6.29 13.03
C PRO A 238 -14.86 7.55 13.61
N PRO A 239 -15.21 7.85 14.86
CA PRO A 239 -14.77 9.09 15.50
C PRO A 239 -13.25 9.23 15.45
N CYS A 240 -12.52 8.12 15.37
CA CYS A 240 -11.09 8.04 15.13
C CYS A 240 -10.65 6.60 14.79
N PHE A 241 -9.47 6.45 14.19
CA PHE A 241 -8.66 5.24 14.24
C PHE A 241 -7.21 5.70 14.30
N ASP A 242 -6.62 5.64 15.49
CA ASP A 242 -5.33 6.25 15.75
C ASP A 242 -4.20 5.39 15.16
N PHE A 243 -3.80 5.71 13.93
CA PHE A 243 -2.88 4.93 13.13
C PHE A 243 -1.89 5.84 12.39
N MET A 244 -0.62 5.45 12.39
CA MET A 244 0.45 6.14 11.69
C MET A 244 1.01 5.30 10.55
N THR A 245 1.29 5.97 9.44
CA THR A 245 2.10 5.42 8.35
C THR A 245 3.26 6.35 8.08
N GLY A 246 4.41 5.84 7.69
CA GLY A 246 5.54 6.70 7.41
C GLY A 246 6.68 6.00 6.73
N GLY A 247 7.47 6.78 6.01
CA GLY A 247 8.74 6.35 5.44
C GLY A 247 9.62 7.55 5.23
N GLY A 248 10.94 7.37 5.32
CA GLY A 248 11.86 8.47 5.13
C GLY A 248 13.26 8.18 5.64
N TRP A 249 13.98 9.25 5.95
CA TRP A 249 15.28 9.17 6.60
C TRP A 249 15.57 10.37 7.50
N ILE A 250 16.40 10.11 8.52
CA ILE A 250 16.99 11.12 9.41
C ILE A 250 18.50 11.13 9.25
N ASN A 251 19.14 12.26 9.58
CA ASN A 251 20.60 12.36 9.62
C ASN A 251 21.15 11.60 10.85
N VAL A 252 22.22 10.82 10.65
CA VAL A 252 22.96 10.12 11.71
C VAL A 252 24.46 10.17 11.43
N GLY A 253 25.20 10.91 12.26
CA GLY A 253 26.63 11.15 12.02
C GLY A 253 26.86 11.83 10.67
N ASN A 254 27.70 11.23 9.82
CA ASN A 254 27.97 11.69 8.45
C ASN A 254 27.15 10.93 7.39
N SER A 255 26.14 10.17 7.81
CA SER A 255 25.28 9.37 6.94
C SER A 255 23.81 9.59 7.29
N LYS A 256 22.95 8.73 6.76
CA LYS A 256 21.51 8.73 7.02
C LYS A 256 21.06 7.40 7.62
N ALA A 257 19.92 7.45 8.28
CA ALA A 257 19.19 6.26 8.67
C ALA A 257 17.82 6.28 8.05
N ASN A 258 17.53 5.26 7.25
CA ASN A 258 16.27 5.07 6.57
C ASN A 258 15.30 4.32 7.48
N PHE A 259 14.02 4.68 7.43
CA PHE A 259 12.97 3.99 8.17
C PHE A 259 11.68 3.93 7.36
N GLY A 260 10.89 2.89 7.62
CA GLY A 260 9.59 2.70 6.99
C GLY A 260 8.70 1.92 7.93
N PHE A 261 7.47 2.39 8.12
CA PHE A 261 6.59 1.84 9.12
C PHE A 261 5.09 2.08 8.93
N ASN A 262 4.35 1.24 9.63
CA ASN A 262 2.93 1.33 9.90
C ASN A 262 2.71 0.93 11.35
N ALA A 263 1.98 1.73 12.12
CA ALA A 263 1.75 1.43 13.52
C ALA A 263 0.46 2.03 14.05
N GLY A 264 -0.19 1.35 14.98
CA GLY A 264 -1.33 1.88 15.72
C GLY A 264 -2.58 1.02 15.63
N TYR A 265 -3.71 1.62 15.99
CA TYR A 265 -5.01 0.95 16.05
C TYR A 265 -5.66 0.94 14.69
N LYS A 266 -5.89 -0.27 14.17
CA LYS A 266 -6.74 -0.46 13.00
C LYS A 266 -8.20 -0.12 13.32
N PRO A 267 -9.02 0.24 12.32
CA PRO A 267 -10.46 0.37 12.49
C PRO A 267 -11.05 -0.88 13.18
N ASN A 268 -11.84 -0.65 14.24
CA ASN A 268 -12.46 -1.69 15.07
C ASN A 268 -11.49 -2.64 15.81
N SER A 269 -10.20 -2.29 15.92
CA SER A 269 -9.24 -3.01 16.74
C SER A 269 -9.00 -2.30 18.07
N SER A 270 -8.96 -3.06 19.17
CA SER A 270 -8.50 -2.57 20.47
C SER A 270 -7.02 -2.86 20.73
N THR A 271 -6.36 -3.58 19.81
CA THR A 271 -4.93 -3.90 19.90
C THR A 271 -4.17 -3.16 18.81
N PRO A 272 -3.10 -2.41 19.16
CA PRO A 272 -2.28 -1.78 18.14
C PRO A 272 -1.43 -2.84 17.43
N GLU A 273 -1.10 -2.56 16.17
CA GLU A 273 -0.16 -3.37 15.40
C GLU A 273 1.07 -2.52 15.03
N ILE A 274 2.17 -3.19 14.67
CA ILE A 274 3.35 -2.52 14.15
C ILE A 274 4.03 -3.34 13.05
N HIS A 275 4.46 -2.64 12.01
CA HIS A 275 5.51 -3.04 11.09
C HIS A 275 6.47 -1.86 11.04
N PHE A 276 7.70 -2.02 11.53
CA PHE A 276 8.68 -0.94 11.55
C PHE A 276 10.04 -1.52 11.21
N ASN A 277 10.68 -0.94 10.20
CA ASN A 277 12.04 -1.26 9.80
C ASN A 277 12.90 0.00 9.80
N TYR A 278 14.17 -0.19 10.13
CA TYR A 278 15.15 0.88 10.27
C TYR A 278 16.52 0.39 9.85
N ILE A 279 17.25 1.21 9.07
CA ILE A 279 18.59 0.92 8.61
C ILE A 279 19.47 2.15 8.86
N ASP A 280 20.43 2.05 9.76
CA ASP A 280 21.47 3.06 9.93
C ASP A 280 22.62 2.75 8.96
N HIS A 281 22.83 3.61 7.96
CA HIS A 281 23.91 3.45 6.99
C HIS A 281 25.28 3.91 7.50
N ASN A 282 25.35 4.62 8.63
CA ASN A 282 26.61 4.96 9.29
C ASN A 282 27.22 3.72 9.97
N SER A 283 26.40 2.91 10.65
CA SER A 283 26.87 1.71 11.35
C SER A 283 26.59 0.39 10.61
N GLY A 284 25.72 0.42 9.59
CA GLY A 284 25.17 -0.77 8.94
C GLY A 284 24.13 -1.52 9.79
N MET A 285 23.61 -0.92 10.87
CA MET A 285 22.63 -1.57 11.74
C MET A 285 21.28 -1.66 11.05
N GLN A 286 20.66 -2.83 11.11
CA GLN A 286 19.26 -3.02 10.73
C GLN A 286 18.45 -3.36 11.98
N MET A 287 17.33 -2.68 12.17
CA MET A 287 16.38 -2.96 13.23
C MET A 287 15.00 -3.24 12.62
N LYS A 288 14.33 -4.26 13.16
CA LYS A 288 12.95 -4.59 12.85
C LYS A 288 12.15 -4.69 14.15
N ALA A 289 11.03 -3.99 14.24
CA ALA A 289 10.08 -4.20 15.32
C ALA A 289 9.35 -5.53 15.13
N THR A 290 9.23 -6.32 16.19
CA THR A 290 8.58 -7.64 16.18
C THR A 290 7.32 -7.70 17.01
N SER A 291 7.10 -6.71 17.89
CA SER A 291 5.86 -6.55 18.65
C SER A 291 5.68 -5.11 19.07
N ILE A 292 4.45 -4.72 19.40
CA ILE A 292 4.15 -3.44 20.05
C ILE A 292 3.50 -3.68 21.41
N SER A 293 4.12 -3.15 22.47
CA SER A 293 3.62 -3.21 23.85
C SER A 293 3.08 -1.88 24.33
N VAL A 294 3.52 -0.77 23.72
CA VAL A 294 3.04 0.58 24.01
C VAL A 294 2.71 1.26 22.68
N TYR A 295 1.53 1.84 22.59
CA TYR A 295 1.14 2.80 21.56
C TYR A 295 0.25 3.86 22.21
N ARG A 296 0.73 5.11 22.25
CA ARG A 296 0.02 6.23 22.89
C ARG A 296 0.40 7.57 22.25
N THR A 297 -0.38 8.61 22.50
CA THR A 297 0.01 9.99 22.21
C THR A 297 1.34 10.32 22.91
N GLY A 298 2.27 10.91 22.16
CA GLY A 298 3.55 11.39 22.68
C GLY A 298 3.46 12.80 23.25
N ASP A 299 4.55 13.56 23.11
CA ASP A 299 4.67 14.92 23.68
C ASP A 299 3.72 15.96 23.04
N THR A 300 3.26 15.70 21.81
CA THR A 300 2.30 16.54 21.09
C THR A 300 1.10 15.72 20.62
N ALA A 301 0.00 16.39 20.27
CA ALA A 301 -1.19 15.74 19.71
C ALA A 301 -0.90 14.98 18.40
N THR A 302 0.14 15.37 17.66
CA THR A 302 0.56 14.76 16.40
C THR A 302 1.66 13.73 16.55
N THR A 303 2.16 13.50 17.76
CA THR A 303 3.21 12.51 18.04
C THR A 303 2.60 11.21 18.53
N ARG A 304 3.13 10.07 18.09
CA ARG A 304 2.88 8.77 18.73
C ARG A 304 4.16 8.16 19.26
N HIS A 305 4.04 7.71 20.50
CA HIS A 305 5.07 6.99 21.22
C HIS A 305 4.79 5.49 21.13
N MET A 306 5.82 4.74 20.74
CA MET A 306 5.75 3.30 20.50
C MET A 306 6.89 2.58 21.21
N GLU A 307 6.58 1.50 21.91
CA GLU A 307 7.60 0.63 22.53
C GLU A 307 7.28 -0.83 22.21
N GLY A 308 8.31 -1.67 22.21
CA GLY A 308 8.14 -3.10 21.98
C GLY A 308 9.45 -3.86 21.82
N ASN A 309 9.34 -5.11 21.36
CA ASN A 309 10.48 -5.97 21.08
C ASN A 309 10.98 -5.73 19.65
N ALA A 310 12.28 -5.90 19.47
CA ALA A 310 12.96 -5.76 18.19
C ALA A 310 13.96 -6.88 17.94
N GLU A 311 14.25 -7.05 16.65
CA GLU A 311 15.44 -7.71 16.15
C GLU A 311 16.44 -6.65 15.69
N ILE A 312 17.72 -6.86 16.00
CA ILE A 312 18.82 -6.05 15.47
C ILE A 312 19.74 -6.98 14.70
N ASN A 313 19.97 -6.68 13.42
CA ASN A 313 20.75 -7.50 12.49
C ASN A 313 20.29 -8.98 12.47
N GLY A 314 18.96 -9.19 12.53
CA GLY A 314 18.34 -10.52 12.57
C GLY A 314 18.47 -11.26 13.91
N VAL A 315 19.01 -10.61 14.95
CA VAL A 315 19.12 -11.19 16.29
C VAL A 315 18.03 -10.61 17.18
N SER A 316 17.15 -11.47 17.69
CA SER A 316 16.09 -11.10 18.64
C SER A 316 16.64 -10.81 20.05
N GLY A 317 15.81 -10.22 20.92
CA GLY A 317 16.16 -9.98 22.33
C GLY A 317 16.44 -8.51 22.67
N PHE A 318 16.18 -7.61 21.74
CA PHE A 318 16.27 -6.17 21.96
C PHE A 318 14.88 -5.57 22.16
N THR A 319 14.82 -4.40 22.80
CA THR A 319 13.64 -3.54 22.82
C THR A 319 13.91 -2.21 22.13
N TYR A 320 12.82 -1.57 21.69
CA TYR A 320 12.81 -0.24 21.09
C TYR A 320 11.86 0.71 21.80
N SER A 321 12.14 2.00 21.69
CA SER A 321 11.25 3.11 22.00
C SER A 321 11.37 4.14 20.88
N ILE A 322 10.25 4.50 20.26
CA ILE A 322 10.17 5.37 19.09
C ILE A 322 9.13 6.45 19.33
N ASP A 323 9.49 7.71 19.01
CA ASP A 323 8.53 8.79 18.80
C ASP A 323 8.50 9.14 17.31
N ALA A 324 7.32 9.11 16.71
CA ALA A 324 7.08 9.56 15.35
C ALA A 324 6.06 10.71 15.38
N ALA A 325 6.36 11.82 14.70
CA ALA A 325 5.47 12.98 14.65
C ALA A 325 5.20 13.40 13.22
N ASP A 326 3.91 13.55 12.91
CA ASP A 326 3.38 14.19 11.71
C ASP A 326 3.22 15.69 11.99
N ASN A 327 4.09 16.52 11.43
CA ASN A 327 4.09 17.97 11.68
C ASN A 327 3.68 18.77 10.43
N GLY A 328 3.13 18.09 9.43
CA GLY A 328 2.51 18.68 8.25
C GLY A 328 3.16 18.29 6.93
N GLU A 329 2.40 18.45 5.85
CA GLU A 329 2.77 18.02 4.52
C GLU A 329 3.31 19.16 3.63
N PRO A 330 4.42 18.94 2.88
CA PRO A 330 5.21 17.71 2.82
C PRO A 330 6.03 17.48 4.10
N GLY A 331 6.19 16.21 4.50
CA GLY A 331 6.89 15.81 5.73
C GLY A 331 8.39 16.12 5.79
N GLN A 332 9.02 16.37 4.64
CA GLN A 332 10.42 16.76 4.58
C GLN A 332 10.65 18.07 5.33
N ASN A 333 11.63 18.09 6.23
CA ASN A 333 11.97 19.23 7.08
C ASN A 333 10.89 19.63 8.12
N THR A 334 9.81 18.86 8.28
CA THR A 334 8.74 19.13 9.25
C THR A 334 8.55 17.94 10.20
N ASP A 335 8.33 16.76 9.65
CA ASP A 335 8.10 15.53 10.40
C ASP A 335 9.34 15.13 11.18
N THR A 336 9.15 14.39 12.27
CA THR A 336 10.27 13.95 13.11
C THR A 336 10.17 12.49 13.47
N LEU A 337 11.34 11.86 13.58
CA LEU A 337 11.50 10.53 14.15
C LEU A 337 12.55 10.60 15.25
N LYS A 338 12.30 9.94 16.37
CA LYS A 338 13.30 9.64 17.40
C LYS A 338 13.22 8.16 17.73
N ILE A 339 14.37 7.51 17.86
CA ILE A 339 14.50 6.09 18.16
C ILE A 339 15.54 5.88 19.25
N SER A 340 15.24 5.00 20.19
CA SER A 340 16.15 4.51 21.23
C SER A 340 16.03 2.99 21.32
N LEU A 341 17.16 2.30 21.41
CA LEU A 341 17.22 0.84 21.48
C LEU A 341 17.92 0.40 22.77
N SER A 342 17.52 -0.75 23.29
CA SER A 342 18.10 -1.36 24.51
C SER A 342 19.61 -1.60 24.48
N ASN A 343 20.25 -1.63 23.30
CA ASN A 343 21.70 -1.77 23.16
C ASN A 343 22.46 -0.43 23.33
N GLY A 344 21.78 0.66 23.70
CA GLY A 344 22.36 1.98 23.89
C GLY A 344 22.37 2.84 22.63
N TYR A 345 21.88 2.34 21.49
CA TYR A 345 21.72 3.14 20.29
C TYR A 345 20.60 4.16 20.45
N SER A 346 20.83 5.39 19.98
CA SER A 346 19.81 6.43 19.89
C SER A 346 20.07 7.33 18.69
N ALA A 347 19.01 7.67 17.97
CA ALA A 347 19.04 8.63 16.88
C ALA A 347 17.73 9.41 16.84
N GLY A 348 17.73 10.59 16.23
CA GLY A 348 16.51 11.31 15.98
C GLY A 348 16.74 12.66 15.34
N GLY A 349 15.67 13.22 14.80
CA GLY A 349 15.68 14.52 14.16
C GLY A 349 14.53 14.69 13.19
N THR A 350 14.55 15.82 12.50
CA THR A 350 13.65 16.12 11.40
C THR A 350 13.98 15.27 10.17
N LEU A 351 12.96 14.89 9.40
CA LEU A 351 13.16 14.11 8.19
C LEU A 351 13.95 14.90 7.15
N GLY A 352 15.04 14.31 6.65
CA GLY A 352 15.77 14.85 5.49
C GLY A 352 15.09 14.53 4.15
N GLY A 353 14.16 13.58 4.17
CA GLY A 353 13.25 13.19 3.10
C GLY A 353 12.31 12.11 3.61
N GLY A 354 11.11 12.04 3.06
CA GLY A 354 10.03 11.21 3.52
C GLY A 354 8.86 11.96 4.15
N ASN A 355 7.83 11.19 4.48
CA ASN A 355 6.58 11.70 5.02
C ASN A 355 6.00 10.70 6.02
N ILE A 356 5.57 11.21 7.17
CA ILE A 356 4.83 10.53 8.22
C ILE A 356 3.42 11.11 8.22
N GLN A 357 2.42 10.27 8.36
CA GLN A 357 1.03 10.70 8.48
C GLN A 357 0.38 10.03 9.67
N LEU A 358 -0.30 10.86 10.47
CA LEU A 358 -1.21 10.44 11.52
C LEU A 358 -2.65 10.47 11.01
N HIS A 359 -3.21 9.29 10.81
CA HIS A 359 -4.57 9.11 10.31
C HIS A 359 -5.56 9.22 11.46
N LYS A 360 -6.52 10.15 11.35
CA LYS A 360 -7.73 10.27 12.20
C LYS A 360 -7.53 9.91 13.69
N PRO A 361 -6.69 10.66 14.43
CA PRO A 361 -6.32 10.34 15.80
C PRO A 361 -7.50 10.35 16.79
N CYS A 362 -7.43 9.52 17.82
CA CYS A 362 -8.43 9.51 18.89
C CYS A 362 -8.20 10.67 19.89
N PRO A 363 -9.27 11.36 20.33
CA PRO A 363 -9.17 12.45 21.32
C PRO A 363 -8.51 12.04 22.65
#